data_AF-A0A7D9IRX1-F1
#
_entry.id   AF-A0A7D9IRX1-F1
#
_cell.length_a   1.000
_cell.length_b   1.000
_cell.length_c   1.000
_cell.angle_alpha   90.00
_cell.angle_beta   90.00
_cell.angle_gamma   90.00
#
_symmetry.space_group_name_H-M   'P 1'
#
loop_
_entity.id
_entity.type
_entity.pdbx_description
1 polymer ?
#
loop_
_entity_poly.entity_id
_entity_poly.type
_entity_poly.pdbx_seq_one_letter_code
_entity_poly.pdbx_strand_id
1 'polypeptide(L)'
;MSVQPQTGERLRMRPWLECQINNGRIPGLVWDDKSRKIFQVPWKHAGKPGFVLERDAMLFKEWARHTGKYKDGEQADPSTWKTRFRCALHKLPDVEELRDRSHLEGDEPYRVFQFIPK
;
A
#
# COMPACT_ATOMS: atom_id res chain seq x y z
N MET A 1 12.16 -12.23 20.33
CA MET A 1 13.09 -12.17 19.18
C MET A 1 12.26 -12.41 17.92
N SER A 2 11.90 -11.37 17.19
CA SER A 2 11.04 -11.52 16.01
C SER A 2 11.92 -11.91 14.82
N VAL A 3 11.85 -13.18 14.44
CA VAL A 3 12.51 -13.73 13.26
C VAL A 3 12.03 -12.96 12.03
N GLN A 4 12.93 -12.18 11.42
CA GLN A 4 12.71 -11.64 10.09
C GLN A 4 12.97 -12.78 9.09
N PRO A 5 12.02 -13.14 8.21
CA PRO A 5 12.27 -14.17 7.23
C PRO A 5 13.29 -13.68 6.20
N GLN A 6 14.51 -14.23 6.29
CA GLN A 6 15.54 -14.17 5.26
C GLN A 6 15.43 -15.44 4.40
N THR A 7 14.57 -15.45 3.37
CA THR A 7 14.52 -16.51 2.34
C THR A 7 14.06 -16.00 0.97
N GLY A 8 15.03 -15.75 0.08
CA GLY A 8 15.02 -16.25 -1.31
C GLY A 8 14.20 -15.54 -2.41
N GLU A 9 12.92 -15.22 -2.21
CA GLU A 9 12.07 -14.75 -3.32
C GLU A 9 11.29 -13.47 -2.98
N ARG A 10 11.52 -12.43 -3.77
CA ARG A 10 10.78 -11.17 -3.68
C ARG A 10 9.33 -11.40 -4.10
N LEU A 11 8.40 -11.35 -3.13
CA LEU A 11 6.96 -11.44 -3.41
C LEU A 11 6.54 -10.44 -4.49
N ARG A 12 5.68 -10.90 -5.41
CA ARG A 12 4.98 -10.04 -6.36
C ARG A 12 3.96 -9.15 -5.62
N MET A 13 3.48 -8.10 -6.29
CA MET A 13 2.62 -7.08 -5.69
C MET A 13 1.41 -7.62 -4.92
N ARG A 14 0.62 -8.54 -5.52
CA ARG A 14 -0.58 -9.10 -4.88
C ARG A 14 -0.29 -9.83 -3.55
N PRO A 15 0.54 -10.90 -3.51
CA PRO A 15 0.80 -11.60 -2.26
C PRO A 15 1.54 -10.72 -1.24
N TRP A 16 2.38 -9.79 -1.69
CA TRP A 16 3.00 -8.81 -0.80
C TRP A 16 1.96 -7.90 -0.14
N LEU A 17 1.06 -7.30 -0.94
CA LEU A 17 0.04 -6.39 -0.43
C LEU A 17 -0.95 -7.12 0.49
N GLU A 18 -1.33 -8.35 0.15
CA GLU A 18 -2.19 -9.18 1.01
C GLU A 18 -1.52 -9.44 2.39
N CYS A 19 -0.22 -9.73 2.41
CA CYS A 19 0.55 -9.86 3.65
C CYS A 19 0.54 -8.56 4.47
N GLN A 20 0.77 -7.41 3.82
CA GLN A 20 0.78 -6.12 4.49
C GLN A 20 -0.59 -5.76 5.11
N ILE A 21 -1.69 -6.04 4.41
CA ILE A 21 -3.05 -5.83 4.95
C ILE A 21 -3.28 -6.76 6.15
N ASN A 22 -2.93 -8.04 6.04
CA ASN A 22 -3.11 -9.02 7.12
C ASN A 22 -2.27 -8.71 8.36
N ASN A 23 -1.09 -8.11 8.19
CA ASN A 23 -0.22 -7.72 9.30
C ASN A 23 -0.78 -6.53 10.10
N GLY A 24 -1.67 -5.72 9.51
CA GLY A 24 -2.34 -4.61 10.20
C GLY A 24 -1.40 -3.51 10.73
N ARG A 25 -0.16 -3.43 10.24
CA ARG A 25 0.85 -2.48 10.74
C ARG A 25 0.76 -1.10 10.10
N ILE A 26 0.18 -1.01 8.92
CA ILE A 26 0.10 0.22 8.13
C ILE A 26 -1.24 0.89 8.42
N PRO A 27 -1.26 2.10 9.01
CA PRO A 27 -2.50 2.81 9.29
C PRO A 27 -3.34 3.03 8.03
N GLY A 28 -4.64 2.72 8.10
CA GLY A 28 -5.58 2.87 6.99
C GLY A 28 -5.50 1.78 5.90
N LEU A 29 -4.52 0.89 5.95
CA LEU A 29 -4.47 -0.28 5.07
C LEU A 29 -5.17 -1.46 5.75
N VAL A 30 -6.46 -1.65 5.45
CA VAL A 30 -7.31 -2.62 6.14
C VAL A 30 -8.20 -3.40 5.18
N TRP A 31 -8.65 -4.58 5.62
CA TRP A 31 -9.76 -5.25 4.95
C TRP A 31 -11.05 -4.49 5.22
N ASP A 32 -11.73 -4.11 4.14
CA ASP A 32 -13.11 -3.61 4.19
C ASP A 32 -14.09 -4.78 4.26
N ASP A 33 -13.84 -5.80 3.43
CA ASP A 33 -14.51 -7.11 3.48
C ASP A 33 -13.49 -8.20 3.14
N LYS A 34 -13.01 -8.91 4.16
CA LYS A 34 -11.99 -9.96 3.99
C LYS A 34 -12.51 -11.17 3.19
N SER A 35 -13.82 -11.46 3.26
CA SER A 35 -14.44 -12.59 2.56
C SER A 35 -14.46 -12.36 1.05
N ARG A 36 -14.78 -11.12 0.64
CA ARG A 36 -14.80 -10.67 -0.75
C ARG A 36 -13.45 -10.14 -1.24
N LYS A 37 -12.44 -10.15 -0.36
CA LYS A 37 -11.10 -9.59 -0.59
C LYS A 37 -11.13 -8.11 -1.02
N ILE A 38 -12.01 -7.34 -0.39
CA ILE A 38 -12.11 -5.88 -0.56
C ILE A 38 -11.28 -5.21 0.53
N PHE A 39 -10.43 -4.27 0.16
CA PHE A 39 -9.50 -3.60 1.06
C PHE A 39 -9.39 -2.11 0.76
N GLN A 40 -9.06 -1.35 1.79
CA GLN A 40 -8.84 0.09 1.72
C GLN A 40 -7.34 0.38 1.66
N VAL A 41 -6.96 1.39 0.89
CA VAL A 41 -5.59 1.87 0.77
C VAL A 41 -5.55 3.36 1.11
N PRO A 42 -4.75 3.81 2.09
CA PRO A 42 -4.64 5.23 2.43
C PRO A 42 -4.07 6.01 1.24
N TRP A 43 -4.68 7.14 0.91
CA TRP A 43 -4.39 7.87 -0.33
C TRP A 43 -4.08 9.36 -0.15
N LYS A 44 -3.66 9.77 1.04
CA LYS A 44 -3.32 11.18 1.34
C LYS A 44 -2.27 11.73 0.37
N HIS A 45 -2.44 12.98 -0.02
CA HIS A 45 -1.51 13.69 -0.90
C HIS A 45 -0.42 14.36 -0.07
N ALA A 46 0.84 14.24 -0.51
CA ALA A 46 1.99 14.81 0.19
C ALA A 46 1.93 16.34 0.38
N GLY A 47 1.18 17.04 -0.48
CA GLY A 47 0.95 18.48 -0.38
C GLY A 47 -0.21 18.91 0.51
N LYS A 48 -0.97 17.99 1.12
CA LYS A 48 -2.04 18.39 2.06
C LYS A 48 -1.46 18.79 3.42
N PRO A 49 -2.03 19.81 4.09
CA PRO A 49 -1.72 20.09 5.49
C PRO A 49 -1.87 18.84 6.37
N GLY A 50 -0.95 18.64 7.31
CA GLY A 50 -0.97 17.47 8.20
C GLY A 50 -0.59 16.14 7.53
N PHE A 51 0.10 16.18 6.39
CA PHE A 51 0.79 15.01 5.85
C PHE A 51 2.02 14.68 6.70
N VAL A 52 2.11 13.44 7.18
CA VAL A 52 3.22 12.94 7.99
C VAL A 52 3.91 11.82 7.21
N LEU A 53 5.17 12.05 6.80
CA LEU A 53 5.92 11.13 5.94
C LEU A 53 5.91 9.68 6.46
N GLU A 54 6.29 9.49 7.73
CA GLU A 54 6.41 8.14 8.32
C GLU A 54 5.08 7.41 8.48
N ARG A 55 3.95 8.12 8.50
CA ARG A 55 2.61 7.54 8.61
C ARG A 55 1.96 7.38 7.24
N ASP A 56 1.83 8.49 6.52
CA ASP A 56 1.03 8.61 5.31
C ASP A 56 1.76 8.08 4.05
N ALA A 57 3.10 8.00 4.09
CA ALA A 57 3.89 7.34 3.05
C ALA A 57 4.32 5.91 3.41
N MET A 58 3.96 5.40 4.60
CA MET A 58 4.45 4.13 5.13
C MET A 58 4.28 2.98 4.13
N LEU A 59 3.07 2.82 3.57
CA LEU A 59 2.80 1.77 2.57
C LEU A 59 3.72 1.85 1.36
N PHE A 60 3.89 3.06 0.83
CA PHE A 60 4.65 3.29 -0.39
C PHE A 60 6.15 3.11 -0.12
N LYS A 61 6.63 3.55 1.05
CA LYS A 61 7.99 3.35 1.54
C LYS A 61 8.30 1.86 1.68
N GLU A 62 7.43 1.09 2.31
CA GLU A 62 7.60 -0.37 2.47
C GLU A 62 7.62 -1.10 1.13
N TRP A 63 6.80 -0.69 0.15
CA TRP A 63 6.88 -1.24 -1.21
C TRP A 63 8.21 -0.90 -1.90
N ALA A 64 8.68 0.34 -1.74
CA ALA A 64 9.96 0.76 -2.29
C ALA A 64 11.14 -0.02 -1.67
N ARG A 65 11.12 -0.26 -0.35
CA ARG A 65 12.09 -1.11 0.35
C ARG A 65 12.04 -2.55 -0.16
N HIS A 66 10.85 -3.13 -0.23
CA HIS A 66 10.64 -4.51 -0.72
C HIS A 66 11.12 -4.71 -2.16
N THR A 67 10.95 -3.70 -3.01
CA THR A 67 11.40 -3.75 -4.41
C THR A 67 12.88 -3.39 -4.61
N GLY A 68 13.60 -3.05 -3.54
CA GLY A 68 15.00 -2.61 -3.59
C GLY A 68 15.17 -1.24 -4.25
N LYS A 69 14.11 -0.44 -4.30
CA LYS A 69 14.03 0.89 -4.92
C LYS A 69 14.20 2.03 -3.92
N TYR A 70 14.41 1.70 -2.65
CA TYR A 70 14.78 2.58 -1.56
C TYR A 70 15.51 1.77 -0.49
N LYS A 71 16.54 2.37 0.12
CA LYS A 71 17.27 1.87 1.30
C LYS A 71 17.28 2.93 2.39
N ASP A 72 17.31 2.52 3.65
CA ASP A 72 17.37 3.46 4.77
C ASP A 72 18.64 4.31 4.69
N GLY A 73 18.48 5.61 4.93
CA GLY A 73 19.53 6.61 4.77
C GLY A 73 19.56 7.28 3.39
N GLU A 74 18.87 6.74 2.38
CA GLU A 74 18.64 7.47 1.12
C GLU A 74 17.62 8.59 1.31
N GLN A 75 17.68 9.61 0.45
CA GLN A 75 16.72 10.70 0.44
C GLN A 75 15.30 10.18 0.18
N ALA A 76 14.36 10.59 1.04
CA ALA A 76 12.96 10.20 0.91
C ALA A 76 12.28 10.90 -0.27
N ASP A 77 11.57 10.13 -1.10
CA ASP A 77 10.71 10.64 -2.17
C ASP A 77 9.36 9.91 -2.17
N PRO A 78 8.43 10.32 -1.28
CA PRO A 78 7.12 9.70 -1.17
C PRO A 78 6.29 9.79 -2.47
N SER A 79 6.50 10.80 -3.31
CA SER A 79 5.81 10.95 -4.59
C SER A 79 6.22 9.85 -5.58
N THR A 80 7.53 9.59 -5.69
CA THR A 80 8.06 8.49 -6.50
C THR A 80 7.63 7.12 -5.97
N TRP A 81 7.66 6.92 -4.65
CA TRP A 81 7.20 5.67 -4.03
C TRP A 81 5.72 5.41 -4.31
N LYS A 82 4.85 6.41 -4.12
CA LYS A 82 3.41 6.32 -4.41
C LYS A 82 3.15 6.01 -5.88
N THR A 83 3.89 6.65 -6.79
CA THR A 83 3.78 6.40 -8.23
C THR A 83 4.13 4.96 -8.59
N ARG A 84 5.25 4.44 -8.07
CA ARG A 84 5.68 3.04 -8.30
C ARG A 84 4.68 2.03 -7.74
N PHE A 85 4.16 2.27 -6.54
CA PHE A 85 3.12 1.45 -5.94
C PHE A 85 1.86 1.42 -6.80
N ARG A 86 1.33 2.59 -7.18
CA ARG A 86 0.13 2.72 -8.03
C ARG A 86 0.28 1.97 -9.34
N CYS A 87 1.41 2.14 -10.03
CA CYS A 87 1.68 1.45 -11.29
C CYS A 87 1.78 -0.07 -11.11
N ALA A 88 2.33 -0.56 -9.99
CA ALA A 88 2.38 -2.00 -9.70
C ALA A 88 0.98 -2.56 -9.40
N LEU A 89 0.15 -1.81 -8.65
CA LEU A 89 -1.22 -2.20 -8.31
C LEU A 89 -2.10 -2.28 -9.55
N HIS A 90 -2.10 -1.22 -10.39
CA HIS A 90 -2.94 -1.14 -11.59
C HIS A 90 -2.51 -2.10 -12.71
N LYS A 91 -1.30 -2.69 -12.63
CA LYS A 91 -0.84 -3.72 -13.56
C LYS A 91 -1.31 -5.12 -13.17
N LEU A 92 -1.90 -5.30 -11.99
CA LEU A 92 -2.45 -6.59 -11.60
C LEU A 92 -3.73 -6.84 -12.42
N PRO A 93 -3.80 -7.96 -13.18
CA PRO A 93 -4.98 -8.28 -13.99
C PRO A 93 -6.19 -8.67 -13.13
N ASP A 94 -5.95 -8.96 -11.85
CA ASP A 94 -6.88 -9.49 -10.87
C ASP A 94 -7.12 -8.48 -9.73
N VAL A 95 -7.01 -7.19 -10.02
CA VAL A 95 -7.36 -6.08 -9.10
C VAL A 95 -8.29 -5.09 -9.80
N GLU A 96 -9.35 -4.71 -9.10
CA GLU A 96 -10.29 -3.67 -9.52
C GLU A 96 -10.39 -2.57 -8.45
N GLU A 97 -10.58 -1.33 -8.88
CA GLU A 97 -10.85 -0.19 -7.99
C GLU A 97 -12.36 0.02 -7.84
N LEU A 98 -12.87 -0.04 -6.61
CA LEU A 98 -14.26 0.24 -6.27
C LEU A 98 -14.41 1.74 -5.94
N ARG A 99 -14.54 2.56 -6.98
CA ARG A 99 -14.52 4.03 -6.87
C ARG A 99 -15.70 4.59 -6.07
N ASP A 100 -16.86 3.96 -6.19
CA ASP A 100 -18.09 4.26 -5.45
C ASP A 100 -17.92 4.11 -3.93
N ARG A 101 -16.96 3.28 -3.50
CA ARG A 101 -16.64 3.07 -2.07
C ARG A 101 -15.45 3.88 -1.59
N SER A 102 -14.76 4.58 -2.49
CA SER A 102 -13.56 5.35 -2.18
C SER A 102 -13.91 6.73 -1.62
N HIS A 103 -13.14 7.21 -0.64
CA HIS A 103 -13.33 8.53 -0.05
C HIS A 103 -12.04 9.34 -0.19
N LEU A 104 -12.01 10.31 -1.09
CA LEU A 104 -10.80 11.10 -1.39
C LEU A 104 -10.76 12.46 -0.68
N GLU A 105 -11.81 12.78 0.05
CA GLU A 105 -11.97 14.04 0.78
C GLU A 105 -11.61 13.85 2.27
N GLY A 106 -11.58 14.94 3.02
CA GLY A 106 -11.22 14.91 4.46
C GLY A 106 -9.73 14.73 4.77
N ASP A 107 -9.49 14.38 6.04
CA ASP A 107 -8.15 14.28 6.67
C ASP A 107 -7.45 12.94 6.42
N GLU A 108 -8.22 11.86 6.28
CA GLU A 108 -7.76 10.48 6.09
C GLU A 108 -8.36 9.86 4.82
N PRO A 109 -8.03 10.39 3.63
CA PRO A 109 -8.59 9.88 2.37
C PRO A 109 -8.06 8.48 2.05
N TYR A 110 -8.89 7.65 1.45
CA TYR A 110 -8.58 6.28 1.05
C TYR A 110 -9.23 5.89 -0.29
N ARG A 111 -8.67 4.86 -0.93
CA ARG A 111 -9.25 4.18 -2.11
C ARG A 111 -9.58 2.75 -1.76
N VAL A 112 -10.67 2.25 -2.32
CA VAL A 112 -11.11 0.86 -2.11
C VAL A 112 -10.80 0.05 -3.35
N PHE A 113 -10.22 -1.12 -3.13
CA PHE A 113 -9.88 -2.07 -4.18
C PHE A 113 -10.39 -3.46 -3.83
N GLN A 114 -10.59 -4.29 -4.84
CA GLN A 114 -10.93 -5.69 -4.69
C GLN A 114 -9.92 -6.56 -5.42
N PHE A 115 -9.43 -7.59 -4.74
CA PHE A 115 -8.75 -8.69 -5.40
C PHE A 115 -9.77 -9.64 -6.02
N ILE A 116 -9.80 -9.73 -7.34
CA ILE A 116 -10.69 -10.64 -8.06
C ILE A 116 -10.16 -12.07 -7.91
N PRO A 117 -11.01 -13.07 -7.61
CA PRO A 117 -10.64 -14.48 -7.70
C PRO A 117 -10.20 -14.83 -9.12
N LYS A 118 -9.15 -15.66 -9.26
CA LYS A 118 -8.72 -16.16 -10.56
C LYS A 118 -9.50 -17.40 -10.95
#